data_AF-A0A1J3JJU1-F1
#
_entry.id   AF-A0A1J3JJU1-F1
#
_cell.length_a   1.000
_cell.length_b   1.000
_cell.length_c   1.000
_cell.angle_alpha   90.00
_cell.angle_beta   90.00
_cell.angle_gamma   90.00
#
_symmetry.space_group_name_H-M   'P 1'
#
loop_
_entity.id
_entity.type
_entity.pdbx_description
1 polymer ?
#
loop_
_entity_poly.entity_id
_entity_poly.type
_entity_poly.pdbx_seq_one_letter_code
_entity_poly.pdbx_strand_id
1 'polypeptide(L)'
;LSVSASDKGTGKKQDITITGASTLPKDEVDQMVQEAERFAKDDKEKRDAIDTKNQADSVVYQTEKQLKELGEKIPGEVKEKVEAKLQELK
;
A
#
# COMPACT_ATOMS: atom_id res chain seq x y z
N LEU A 1 -9.54 9.26 21.78
CA LEU A 1 -9.25 8.29 20.70
C LEU A 1 -8.27 7.26 21.26
N SER A 2 -8.59 5.96 21.22
CA SER A 2 -7.71 4.89 21.69
C SER A 2 -7.20 4.10 20.48
N VAL A 3 -5.88 4.10 20.26
CA VAL A 3 -5.24 3.31 19.20
C VAL A 3 -4.61 2.10 19.88
N SER A 4 -5.11 0.90 19.57
CA SER A 4 -4.58 -0.36 20.11
C SER A 4 -3.77 -1.09 19.04
N ALA A 5 -2.49 -1.36 19.31
CA ALA A 5 -1.66 -2.23 18.48
C ALA A 5 -1.36 -3.53 19.26
N SER A 6 -1.56 -4.68 18.61
CA SER A 6 -1.35 -6.00 19.19
C SER A 6 -0.34 -6.79 18.36
N ASP A 7 0.71 -7.29 19.01
CA ASP A 7 1.66 -8.20 18.38
C ASP A 7 1.03 -9.60 18.24
N LYS A 8 0.95 -10.13 17.02
CA LYS A 8 0.28 -11.41 16.71
C LYS A 8 1.08 -12.66 17.12
N GLY A 9 2.37 -12.54 17.43
CA GLY A 9 3.22 -13.68 17.81
C GLY A 9 3.28 -13.92 19.32
N THR A 10 3.21 -12.85 20.11
CA THR A 10 3.35 -12.90 21.58
C THR A 10 2.05 -12.59 22.33
N GLY A 11 1.01 -12.13 21.63
CA GLY A 11 -0.30 -11.80 22.21
C GLY A 11 -0.30 -10.55 23.11
N LYS A 12 0.86 -9.88 23.26
CA LYS A 12 0.99 -8.69 24.08
C LYS A 12 0.36 -7.50 23.35
N LYS A 13 -0.56 -6.82 24.04
CA LYS A 13 -1.17 -5.57 23.61
C LYS A 13 -0.47 -4.41 24.28
N GLN A 14 -0.14 -3.36 23.51
CA GLN A 14 0.27 -2.07 24.05
C GLN A 14 -0.82 -1.06 23.76
N ASP A 15 -1.48 -0.62 24.81
CA ASP A 15 -2.51 0.40 24.75
C ASP A 15 -1.87 1.78 24.85
N ILE A 16 -1.82 2.51 23.74
CA ILE A 16 -1.36 3.89 23.69
C ILE A 16 -2.59 4.78 23.83
N THR A 17 -2.78 5.33 25.03
CA THR A 17 -3.87 6.28 25.28
C THR A 17 -3.39 7.69 24.92
N ILE A 18 -4.02 8.28 23.90
CA ILE A 18 -3.75 9.66 23.50
C ILE A 18 -4.63 10.58 24.34
N THR A 19 -4.06 11.11 25.43
CA THR A 19 -4.69 12.17 26.24
C THR A 19 -4.35 13.53 25.63
N GLY A 20 -5.38 14.27 25.21
CA GLY A 20 -5.23 15.58 24.53
C GLY A 20 -5.86 15.66 23.14
N ALA A 21 -6.86 14.81 22.84
CA ALA A 21 -7.54 14.86 21.55
C ALA A 21 -8.40 16.13 21.42
N SER A 22 -7.88 17.08 20.63
CA SER A 22 -8.55 18.21 19.96
C SER A 22 -9.11 19.32 20.85
N THR A 23 -8.46 20.48 20.80
CA THR A 23 -9.09 21.80 20.98
C THR A 23 -8.79 22.69 19.77
N LEU A 24 -8.83 22.13 18.55
CA LEU A 24 -8.70 22.97 17.35
C LEU A 24 -9.88 23.97 17.33
N PRO A 25 -9.61 25.28 17.25
CA PRO A 25 -10.65 26.29 17.06
C PRO A 25 -11.51 25.94 15.84
N LYS A 26 -12.79 26.28 15.89
CA LYS A 26 -13.73 26.01 14.78
C LYS A 26 -13.24 26.57 13.45
N ASP A 27 -12.60 27.74 13.48
CA ASP A 27 -12.04 28.39 12.29
C ASP A 27 -10.88 27.58 11.67
N GLU A 28 -10.04 26.94 12.50
CA GLU A 28 -8.99 26.04 12.01
C GLU A 28 -9.60 24.76 11.42
N VAL A 29 -10.66 24.22 12.02
CA VAL A 29 -11.37 23.06 11.47
C VAL A 29 -11.96 23.37 10.10
N ASP A 30 -12.62 24.51 9.94
CA ASP A 30 -13.24 24.92 8.67
C ASP A 30 -12.17 25.17 7.58
N GLN A 31 -11.02 25.76 7.94
CA GLN A 31 -9.88 25.90 7.04
C GLN A 31 -9.30 24.54 6.63
N MET A 32 -9.10 23.61 7.58
CA MET A 32 -8.60 22.27 7.29
C MET A 32 -9.55 21.48 6.41
N VAL A 33 -10.86 21.65 6.54
CA VAL A 33 -11.86 21.00 5.67
C VAL A 33 -11.76 21.54 4.24
N GLN A 34 -11.69 22.86 4.05
CA GLN A 34 -11.54 23.45 2.71
C GLN A 34 -10.22 23.04 2.05
N GLU A 35 -9.13 23.01 2.83
CA GLU A 35 -7.82 22.60 2.35
C GLU A 35 -7.80 21.11 1.99
N ALA A 36 -8.40 20.26 2.82
CA ALA A 36 -8.57 18.84 2.53
C ALA A 36 -9.39 18.60 1.27
N GLU A 37 -10.50 19.33 1.04
CA GLU A 37 -11.27 19.23 -0.21
C GLU A 37 -10.46 19.67 -1.43
N ARG A 38 -9.65 20.72 -1.30
CA ARG A 38 -8.81 21.23 -2.40
C ARG A 38 -7.73 20.23 -2.80
N PHE A 39 -7.11 19.56 -1.84
CA PHE A 39 -6.05 18.58 -2.08
C PHE A 39 -6.54 17.14 -2.20
N ALA A 40 -7.81 16.86 -1.88
CA ALA A 40 -8.39 15.52 -1.94
C ALA A 40 -8.22 14.87 -3.32
N LYS A 41 -8.32 15.66 -4.39
CA LYS A 41 -8.12 15.17 -5.75
C LYS A 41 -6.65 14.79 -6.00
N ASP A 42 -5.71 15.68 -5.67
CA ASP A 42 -4.28 15.45 -5.88
C ASP A 42 -3.76 14.30 -5.00
N ASP A 43 -4.22 14.21 -3.75
CA ASP A 43 -3.88 13.13 -2.83
C ASP A 43 -4.48 11.80 -3.27
N LYS A 44 -5.69 11.82 -3.85
CA LYS A 44 -6.28 10.63 -4.47
C LYS A 44 -5.47 10.17 -5.68
N GLU A 45 -5.08 11.08 -6.57
CA GLU A 45 -4.25 10.74 -7.74
C GLU A 45 -2.88 10.17 -7.31
N LYS A 46 -2.23 10.77 -6.31
CA LYS A 46 -0.98 10.24 -5.73
C LYS A 46 -1.18 8.86 -5.11
N ARG A 47 -2.26 8.67 -4.37
CA ARG A 47 -2.59 7.39 -3.74
C ARG A 47 -2.86 6.32 -4.80
N ASP A 48 -3.64 6.63 -5.81
CA ASP A 48 -3.96 5.71 -6.91
C ASP A 48 -2.69 5.31 -7.68
N ALA A 49 -1.75 6.25 -7.88
CA ALA A 49 -0.45 5.96 -8.49
C ALA A 49 0.41 5.02 -7.62
N ILE A 50 0.46 5.25 -6.30
CA ILE A 50 1.17 4.38 -5.35
C ILE A 50 0.51 3.00 -5.26
N ASP A 51 -0.81 2.94 -5.20
CA ASP A 51 -1.55 1.68 -5.14
C ASP A 51 -1.34 0.87 -6.43
N THR A 52 -1.35 1.53 -7.59
CA THR A 52 -1.03 0.90 -8.88
C THR A 52 0.39 0.35 -8.89
N LYS A 53 1.37 1.12 -8.39
CA LYS A 53 2.76 0.66 -8.28
C LYS A 53 2.88 -0.55 -7.36
N ASN A 54 2.25 -0.51 -6.18
CA ASN A 54 2.26 -1.62 -5.23
C ASN A 54 1.59 -2.87 -5.80
N GLN A 55 0.52 -2.71 -6.58
CA GLN A 55 -0.12 -3.81 -7.29
C GLN A 55 0.81 -4.41 -8.35
N ALA A 56 1.47 -3.57 -9.15
CA ALA A 56 2.46 -4.02 -10.13
C ALA A 56 3.59 -4.80 -9.46
N ASP A 57 4.20 -4.26 -8.40
CA ASP A 57 5.26 -4.92 -7.63
C ASP A 57 4.79 -6.26 -7.05
N SER A 58 3.55 -6.33 -6.55
CA SER A 58 2.96 -7.57 -6.03
C SER A 58 2.81 -8.63 -7.12
N VAL A 59 2.32 -8.24 -8.31
CA VAL A 59 2.17 -9.14 -9.46
C VAL A 59 3.54 -9.60 -9.96
N VAL A 60 4.52 -8.71 -10.04
CA VAL A 60 5.91 -9.04 -10.41
C VAL A 60 6.44 -10.12 -9.48
N TYR A 61 6.37 -9.88 -8.16
CA TYR A 61 6.86 -10.83 -7.16
C TYR A 61 6.16 -12.19 -7.24
N GLN A 62 4.83 -12.20 -7.38
CA GLN A 62 4.07 -13.45 -7.50
C GLN A 62 4.45 -14.23 -8.75
N THR A 63 4.62 -13.54 -9.88
CA THR A 63 4.97 -14.16 -11.16
C THR A 63 6.41 -14.69 -11.14
N GLU A 64 7.36 -13.94 -10.60
CA GLU A 64 8.74 -14.40 -10.40
C GLU A 64 8.81 -15.65 -9.51
N LYS A 65 8.02 -15.66 -8.43
CA LYS A 65 7.91 -16.82 -7.55
C LYS A 65 7.33 -18.02 -8.29
N GLN A 66 6.26 -17.85 -9.05
CA GLN A 66 5.65 -18.91 -9.85
C GLN A 66 6.60 -19.45 -10.92
N LEU A 67 7.32 -18.59 -11.63
CA LEU A 67 8.34 -19.00 -12.61
C LEU A 67 9.44 -19.82 -11.96
N LYS A 68 9.87 -19.44 -10.75
CA LYS A 68 10.89 -20.18 -9.99
C LYS A 68 10.37 -21.54 -9.50
N GLU A 69 9.12 -21.62 -9.05
CA GLU A 69 8.49 -22.87 -8.56
C GLU A 69 8.14 -23.84 -9.69
N LEU A 70 7.68 -23.33 -10.83
CA LEU A 70 7.31 -24.12 -12.00
C LEU A 70 8.53 -24.54 -12.82
N GLY A 71 9.63 -23.77 -12.77
CA GLY A 71 10.95 -24.17 -13.26
C GLY A 71 10.93 -24.72 -14.69
N GLU A 72 11.34 -25.99 -14.85
CA GLU A 72 11.41 -26.69 -16.14
C GLU A 72 10.06 -27.24 -16.64
N LYS A 73 8.98 -27.14 -15.86
CA LYS A 73 7.64 -27.56 -16.30
C LYS A 73 7.00 -26.56 -17.27
N ILE A 74 7.58 -25.37 -17.41
CA ILE A 74 7.12 -24.35 -18.36
C ILE A 74 7.97 -24.47 -19.64
N PRO A 75 7.35 -24.47 -20.83
CA PRO A 75 8.09 -24.37 -22.09
C PRO A 75 8.99 -23.12 -22.11
N GLY A 76 10.23 -23.26 -22.57
CA GLY A 76 11.23 -22.18 -22.57
C GLY A 76 10.74 -20.90 -23.27
N GLU A 77 9.99 -21.04 -24.36
CA GLU A 77 9.38 -19.93 -25.11
C GLU A 77 8.35 -19.13 -24.29
N VAL A 78 7.60 -19.83 -23.43
CA VAL A 78 6.61 -19.20 -22.55
C VAL A 78 7.33 -18.50 -21.39
N LYS A 79 8.37 -19.13 -20.85
CA LYS A 79 9.21 -18.54 -19.79
C LYS A 79 9.86 -17.24 -20.25
N GLU A 80 10.48 -17.22 -21.44
CA GLU A 80 11.09 -16.00 -21.99
C GLU A 80 10.08 -14.88 -22.22
N LYS A 81 8.88 -15.20 -22.73
CA LYS A 81 7.81 -14.19 -22.91
C LYS A 81 7.37 -13.58 -21.58
N VAL A 82 7.23 -14.39 -20.53
CA VAL A 82 6.83 -13.92 -19.21
C VAL A 82 7.95 -13.11 -18.56
N GLU A 83 9.22 -13.53 -18.67
CA GLU A 83 10.37 -12.78 -18.17
C GLU A 83 10.53 -11.42 -18.88
N ALA A 84 10.32 -11.36 -20.19
CA ALA A 84 10.34 -10.11 -20.96
C ALA A 84 9.23 -9.15 -20.50
N LYS A 85 8.00 -9.65 -20.29
CA LYS A 85 6.87 -8.86 -19.77
C LYS A 85 7.07 -8.42 -18.32
N LEU A 86 7.75 -9.22 -17.51
CA LEU A 86 8.11 -8.85 -16.14
C LEU A 86 9.17 -7.74 -16.10
N GLN A 87 10.14 -7.76 -17.00
CA GLN A 87 11.09 -6.66 -17.13
C GLN A 87 10.46 -5.38 -17.64
N GLU A 88 9.45 -5.47 -18.50
CA GLU A 88 8.69 -4.30 -18.99
C GLU A 88 7.80 -3.68 -17.89
N LEU A 89 7.38 -4.46 -16.90
CA LEU A 89 6.53 -4.02 -15.78
C LEU A 89 7.32 -3.46 -14.59
N LYS A 90 8.61 -3.79 -14.48
CA LYS A 90 9.55 -3.26 -13.48
C LYS A 90 10.04 -1.87 -13.86
#